data_AF-A0A5A7MQB6-F1
#
_entry.id   AF-A0A5A7MQB6-F1
#
_cell.length_a   1.000
_cell.length_b   1.000
_cell.length_c   1.000
_cell.angle_alpha   90.00
_cell.angle_beta   90.00
_cell.angle_gamma   90.00
#
_symmetry.space_group_name_H-M   'P 1'
#
loop_
_entity.id
_entity.type
_entity.pdbx_description
1 polymer ?
#
loop_
_entity_poly.entity_id
_entity_poly.type
_entity_poly.pdbx_seq_one_letter_code
_entity_poly.pdbx_strand_id
1 'polypeptide(L)'
;MWDPAFREAREAFIGDRPAGWLYENGTMLGQVNTVLGGPPDEPVYFSDNLVRFSACRPHSCDEKGAVVLTTDGEIVAVGVLHFDNSRTRSGHPMLTILTRKRDDRFQEAADHLIAWYEMVTTDYNNWQKESYGLSDTSDELRKTSDPEIVLLAGTPDSQP
;
A
#
# COMPACT_ATOMS: atom_id res chain seq x y z
N MET A 1 -12.94 -3.21 3.55
CA MET A 1 -13.74 -3.78 2.44
C MET A 1 -14.45 -5.06 2.86
N TRP A 2 -13.77 -5.96 3.58
CA TRP A 2 -14.24 -7.33 3.86
C TRP A 2 -14.99 -7.53 5.18
N ASP A 3 -15.04 -6.51 6.04
CA ASP A 3 -15.75 -6.50 7.31
C ASP A 3 -16.21 -5.05 7.62
N PRO A 4 -17.40 -4.85 8.24
CA PRO A 4 -17.89 -3.51 8.60
C PRO A 4 -16.99 -2.74 9.56
N ALA A 5 -16.48 -3.36 10.64
CA ALA A 5 -15.64 -2.69 11.62
C ALA A 5 -14.29 -2.27 11.02
N PHE A 6 -13.70 -3.13 10.18
CA PHE A 6 -12.50 -2.80 9.42
C PHE A 6 -12.73 -1.68 8.40
N ARG A 7 -13.94 -1.59 7.82
CA ARG A 7 -14.31 -0.48 6.95
C ARG A 7 -14.33 0.83 7.73
N GLU A 8 -15.03 0.87 8.87
CA GLU A 8 -15.13 2.05 9.73
C GLU A 8 -13.76 2.48 10.28
N ALA A 9 -12.94 1.55 10.77
CA ALA A 9 -11.60 1.85 11.28
C ALA A 9 -10.71 2.50 10.20
N ARG A 10 -10.78 2.01 8.97
CA ARG A 10 -10.02 2.57 7.84
C ARG A 10 -10.53 3.95 7.40
N GLU A 11 -11.84 4.13 7.33
CA GLU A 11 -12.47 5.43 7.07
C GLU A 11 -12.01 6.45 8.13
N ALA A 12 -12.08 6.07 9.41
CA ALA A 12 -11.63 6.91 10.52
C ALA A 12 -10.12 7.18 10.46
N PHE A 13 -9.30 6.22 10.07
CA PHE A 13 -7.84 6.35 9.97
C PHE A 13 -7.41 7.29 8.84
N ILE A 14 -7.91 7.05 7.62
CA ILE A 14 -7.47 7.72 6.39
C ILE A 14 -8.18 9.06 6.17
N GLY A 15 -9.45 9.18 6.53
CA GLY A 15 -10.28 10.35 6.22
C GLY A 15 -10.46 10.60 4.72
N ASP A 16 -11.13 11.71 4.39
CA ASP A 16 -11.36 12.12 3.01
C ASP A 16 -10.34 13.18 2.58
N ARG A 17 -9.18 12.73 2.08
CA ARG A 17 -8.06 13.56 1.63
C ARG A 17 -7.79 13.29 0.16
N PRO A 18 -7.38 14.29 -0.65
CA PRO A 18 -7.10 14.06 -2.07
C PRO A 18 -5.87 13.14 -2.28
N ALA A 19 -5.90 12.35 -3.35
CA ALA A 19 -4.78 11.52 -3.82
C ALA A 19 -4.76 11.45 -5.35
N GLY A 20 -3.58 11.14 -5.90
CA GLY A 20 -3.35 11.05 -7.35
C GLY A 20 -2.52 9.83 -7.77
N TRP A 21 -2.60 8.73 -7.03
CA TRP A 21 -1.76 7.53 -7.25
C TRP A 21 -2.27 6.68 -8.42
N LEU A 22 -3.46 6.09 -8.28
CA LEU A 22 -4.05 5.18 -9.28
C LEU A 22 -4.80 5.91 -10.39
N TYR A 23 -5.38 7.06 -10.04
CA TYR A 23 -6.14 7.92 -10.94
C TYR A 23 -6.10 9.36 -10.41
N GLU A 24 -6.18 10.31 -11.34
CA GLU A 24 -6.20 11.73 -11.03
C GLU A 24 -7.49 12.13 -10.30
N ASN A 25 -7.40 13.11 -9.40
CA ASN A 25 -8.54 13.72 -8.69
C ASN A 25 -9.38 12.77 -7.81
N GLY A 26 -8.75 11.73 -7.24
CA GLY A 26 -9.38 10.82 -6.30
C GLY A 26 -9.13 11.20 -4.83
N THR A 27 -9.63 10.35 -3.93
CA THR A 27 -9.37 10.46 -2.49
C THR A 27 -8.47 9.32 -2.02
N MET A 28 -7.63 9.55 -1.02
CA MET A 28 -6.74 8.54 -0.41
C MET A 28 -7.56 7.31 0.00
N LEU A 29 -8.69 7.51 0.68
CA LEU A 29 -9.58 6.43 1.07
C LEU A 29 -10.15 5.67 -0.15
N GLY A 30 -10.60 6.39 -1.18
CA GLY A 30 -11.12 5.78 -2.40
C GLY A 30 -10.07 4.95 -3.13
N GLN A 31 -8.84 5.44 -3.22
CA GLN A 31 -7.74 4.74 -3.87
C GLN A 31 -7.25 3.54 -3.03
N VAL A 32 -7.16 3.67 -1.70
CA VAL A 32 -6.90 2.53 -0.81
C VAL A 32 -8.00 1.46 -0.93
N ASN A 33 -9.28 1.86 -0.99
CA ASN A 33 -10.36 0.91 -1.22
C ASN A 33 -10.21 0.21 -2.58
N THR A 34 -9.72 0.90 -3.60
CA THR A 34 -9.52 0.34 -4.94
C THR A 34 -8.47 -0.77 -4.93
N VAL A 35 -7.31 -0.55 -4.29
CA VAL A 35 -6.25 -1.58 -4.20
C VAL A 35 -6.53 -2.69 -3.19
N LEU A 36 -7.45 -2.45 -2.25
CA LEU A 36 -8.01 -3.48 -1.37
C LEU A 36 -9.30 -4.09 -1.95
N GLY A 37 -9.52 -3.94 -3.27
CA GLY A 37 -10.74 -4.28 -3.97
C GLY A 37 -10.98 -5.78 -4.17
N GLY A 38 -9.90 -6.54 -4.30
CA GLY A 38 -9.92 -7.97 -4.57
C GLY A 38 -10.22 -8.84 -3.35
N PRO A 39 -10.18 -10.18 -3.51
CA PRO A 39 -10.16 -11.07 -2.36
C PRO A 39 -8.90 -10.82 -1.51
N PRO A 40 -9.00 -10.92 -0.18
CA PRO A 40 -7.84 -10.75 0.68
C PRO A 40 -6.86 -11.92 0.51
N ASP A 41 -5.57 -11.62 0.58
CA ASP A 41 -4.52 -12.61 0.79
C ASP A 41 -4.61 -13.16 2.23
N GLU A 42 -3.89 -14.26 2.51
CA GLU A 42 -3.76 -14.76 3.88
C GLU A 42 -3.08 -13.72 4.80
N PRO A 43 -3.55 -13.59 6.04
CA PRO A 43 -2.94 -12.67 7.01
C PRO A 43 -1.51 -13.11 7.33
N VAL A 44 -0.60 -12.14 7.40
CA VAL A 44 0.80 -12.38 7.78
C VAL A 44 1.08 -11.75 9.14
N TYR A 45 1.30 -12.59 10.13
CA TYR A 45 1.80 -12.21 11.45
C TYR A 45 3.32 -12.15 11.38
N PHE A 46 3.89 -10.95 11.52
CA PHE A 46 5.34 -10.73 11.37
C PHE A 46 5.98 -10.23 12.67
N SER A 47 5.17 -9.99 13.69
CA SER A 47 5.56 -9.63 15.05
C SER A 47 4.54 -10.18 16.04
N ASP A 48 4.87 -10.15 17.33
CA ASP A 48 3.98 -10.61 18.40
C ASP A 48 2.66 -9.83 18.45
N ASN A 49 2.66 -8.57 18.01
CA ASN A 49 1.52 -7.66 18.08
C ASN A 49 1.16 -7.02 16.74
N LEU A 50 1.76 -7.41 15.61
CA LEU A 50 1.47 -6.82 14.30
C LEU A 50 1.08 -7.88 13.27
N VAL A 51 0.05 -7.55 12.50
CA VAL A 51 -0.46 -8.37 11.39
C VAL A 51 -0.67 -7.51 10.15
N ARG A 52 -0.28 -8.06 8.99
CA ARG A 52 -0.50 -7.45 7.68
C ARG A 52 -1.63 -8.19 6.97
N PHE A 53 -2.62 -7.44 6.51
CA PHE A 53 -3.61 -7.89 5.54
C PHE A 53 -3.33 -7.21 4.20
N SER A 54 -3.52 -7.92 3.09
CA SER A 54 -3.40 -7.32 1.75
C SER A 54 -4.44 -7.84 0.79
N ALA A 55 -4.58 -7.13 -0.32
CA ALA A 55 -5.24 -7.61 -1.52
C ALA A 55 -4.69 -6.85 -2.73
N CYS A 56 -5.29 -7.12 -3.89
CA CYS A 56 -4.95 -6.45 -5.13
C CYS A 56 -6.15 -5.68 -5.69
N ARG A 57 -5.87 -4.73 -6.58
CA ARG A 57 -6.91 -4.09 -7.39
C ARG A 57 -7.50 -5.12 -8.36
N PRO A 58 -8.84 -5.24 -8.46
CA PRO A 58 -9.47 -6.13 -9.43
C PRO A 58 -8.97 -5.87 -10.85
N HIS A 59 -8.57 -6.94 -11.55
CA HIS A 59 -8.00 -6.91 -12.90
C HIS A 59 -6.63 -6.23 -13.07
N SER A 60 -6.00 -5.78 -11.99
CA SER A 60 -4.70 -5.09 -11.99
C SER A 60 -3.93 -5.53 -10.75
N CYS A 61 -3.62 -6.82 -10.65
CA CYS A 61 -3.09 -7.40 -9.42
C CYS A 61 -1.64 -6.99 -9.11
N ASP A 62 -1.01 -6.30 -10.06
CA ASP A 62 0.24 -5.59 -9.93
C ASP A 62 0.10 -4.29 -9.12
N GLU A 63 -1.11 -3.74 -8.98
CA GLU A 63 -1.44 -2.70 -8.00
C GLU A 63 -2.07 -3.34 -6.74
N LYS A 64 -1.46 -3.11 -5.57
CA LYS A 64 -1.82 -3.80 -4.33
C LYS A 64 -1.95 -2.87 -3.15
N GLY A 65 -2.80 -3.26 -2.21
CA GLY A 65 -2.99 -2.57 -0.95
C GLY A 65 -2.59 -3.48 0.20
N ALA A 66 -2.00 -2.90 1.24
CA ALA A 66 -1.78 -3.57 2.50
C ALA A 66 -2.19 -2.69 3.68
N VAL A 67 -2.69 -3.31 4.74
CA VAL A 67 -2.98 -2.64 6.02
C VAL A 67 -2.28 -3.42 7.12
N VAL A 68 -1.49 -2.70 7.92
CA VAL A 68 -0.85 -3.23 9.12
C VAL A 68 -1.67 -2.80 10.33
N LEU A 69 -2.12 -3.79 11.09
CA LEU A 69 -2.90 -3.63 12.31
C LEU A 69 -2.10 -4.16 13.50
N THR A 70 -2.39 -3.64 14.68
CA THR A 70 -2.09 -4.38 15.91
C THR A 70 -3.01 -5.60 16.01
N THR A 71 -2.64 -6.59 16.82
CA THR A 71 -3.51 -7.74 17.14
C THR A 71 -4.81 -7.33 17.86
N ASP A 72 -4.83 -6.14 18.46
CA ASP A 72 -6.03 -5.51 19.04
C ASP A 72 -6.87 -4.71 18.02
N GLY A 73 -6.43 -4.64 16.75
CA GLY A 73 -7.18 -4.01 15.65
C GLY A 73 -6.90 -2.53 15.40
N GLU A 74 -5.87 -1.93 16.02
CA GLU A 74 -5.45 -0.55 15.72
C GLU A 74 -4.68 -0.51 14.40
N ILE A 75 -5.08 0.35 13.44
CA ILE A 75 -4.30 0.56 12.21
C ILE A 75 -3.03 1.33 12.55
N VAL A 76 -1.88 0.74 12.23
CA VAL A 76 -0.55 1.36 12.35
C VAL A 76 -0.16 2.04 11.05
N ALA A 77 -0.32 1.34 9.93
CA ALA A 77 0.07 1.84 8.61
C ALA A 77 -0.79 1.24 7.49
N VAL A 78 -0.88 1.96 6.38
CA VAL A 78 -1.50 1.49 5.12
C VAL A 78 -0.48 1.67 4.00
N GLY A 79 -0.18 0.58 3.28
CA GLY A 79 0.65 0.59 2.08
C GLY A 79 -0.20 0.58 0.81
N VAL A 80 0.16 1.42 -0.16
CA VAL A 80 -0.41 1.43 -1.51
C VAL A 80 0.73 1.23 -2.49
N LEU A 81 0.69 0.11 -3.20
CA LEU A 81 1.54 -0.17 -4.34
C LEU A 81 0.82 0.32 -5.60
N HIS A 82 1.43 1.28 -6.28
CA HIS A 82 0.93 1.88 -7.52
C HIS A 82 2.08 2.11 -8.50
N PHE A 83 1.77 2.63 -9.68
CA PHE A 83 2.78 2.96 -10.69
C PHE A 83 2.87 4.47 -10.90
N ASP A 84 4.10 4.97 -10.99
CA ASP A 84 4.37 6.36 -11.35
C ASP A 84 3.76 6.63 -12.74
N ASN A 85 2.89 7.64 -12.83
CA ASN A 85 2.22 8.06 -14.06
C ASN A 85 2.90 9.29 -14.71
N SER A 86 3.99 9.78 -14.14
CA SER A 86 4.78 10.86 -14.70
C SER A 86 5.49 10.42 -15.99
N ARG A 87 5.70 11.37 -16.91
CA ARG A 87 6.38 11.09 -18.19
C ARG A 87 7.82 10.59 -18.03
N THR A 88 8.44 10.85 -16.88
CA THR A 88 9.86 10.57 -16.63
C THR A 88 10.11 9.19 -16.05
N ARG A 89 9.13 8.60 -15.37
CA ARG A 89 9.23 7.28 -14.73
C ARG A 89 7.93 6.48 -14.91
N SER A 90 7.26 6.66 -16.04
CA SER A 90 5.98 5.99 -16.29
C SER A 90 6.13 4.48 -16.16
N GLY A 91 5.27 3.85 -15.35
CA GLY A 91 5.29 2.40 -15.14
C GLY A 91 6.31 1.91 -14.10
N HIS A 92 7.03 2.81 -13.43
CA HIS A 92 7.85 2.41 -12.27
C HIS A 92 6.95 2.15 -11.06
N PRO A 93 7.11 1.01 -10.37
CA PRO A 93 6.36 0.74 -9.16
C PRO A 93 6.78 1.71 -8.05
N MET A 94 5.81 2.09 -7.24
CA MET A 94 5.93 2.98 -6.11
C MET A 94 5.20 2.39 -4.91
N LEU A 95 5.78 2.60 -3.72
CA LEU A 95 5.10 2.34 -2.46
C LEU A 95 4.82 3.66 -1.75
N THR A 96 3.55 3.96 -1.50
CA THR A 96 3.14 5.04 -0.60
C THR A 96 2.64 4.45 0.71
N ILE A 97 3.19 4.89 1.84
CA ILE A 97 2.85 4.44 3.19
C ILE A 97 2.14 5.57 3.93
N LEU A 98 0.90 5.33 4.35
CA LEU A 98 0.11 6.24 5.17
C LEU A 98 0.26 5.87 6.64
N THR A 99 0.54 6.85 7.49
CA THR A 99 0.58 6.66 8.95
C THR A 99 0.05 7.89 9.68
N ARG A 100 -0.44 7.72 10.91
CA ARG A 100 -0.76 8.84 11.82
C ARG A 100 0.39 9.23 12.74
N LYS A 101 1.36 8.34 12.95
CA LYS A 101 2.46 8.55 13.89
C LYS A 101 3.70 7.78 13.45
N ARG A 102 4.87 8.39 13.64
CA ARG A 102 6.17 7.73 13.43
C ARG A 102 6.74 7.32 14.78
N ASP A 103 6.28 6.20 15.31
CA ASP A 103 6.84 5.52 16.49
C ASP A 103 7.44 4.16 16.10
N ASP A 104 7.94 3.41 17.08
CA ASP A 104 8.65 2.14 16.82
C ASP A 104 7.76 1.11 16.09
N ARG A 105 6.45 1.08 16.40
CA ARG A 105 5.48 0.22 15.71
C ARG A 105 5.35 0.61 14.24
N PHE A 106 5.34 1.90 13.95
CA PHE A 106 5.36 2.38 12.57
C PHE A 106 6.66 1.99 11.86
N GLN A 107 7.82 2.09 12.51
CA GLN A 107 9.09 1.72 11.87
C GLN A 107 9.07 0.24 11.47
N GLU A 108 8.66 -0.64 12.38
CA GLU A 108 8.52 -2.08 12.10
C GLU A 108 7.49 -2.37 10.99
N ALA A 109 6.35 -1.68 11.02
CA ALA A 109 5.34 -1.77 9.97
C ALA A 109 5.87 -1.28 8.61
N ALA A 110 6.66 -0.20 8.58
CA ALA A 110 7.23 0.36 7.37
C ALA A 110 8.29 -0.58 6.78
N ASP A 111 9.19 -1.11 7.60
CA ASP A 111 10.20 -2.08 7.18
C ASP A 111 9.55 -3.33 6.58
N HIS A 112 8.50 -3.83 7.22
CA HIS A 112 7.72 -4.96 6.70
C HIS A 112 6.99 -4.64 5.39
N LEU A 113 6.41 -3.45 5.26
CA LEU A 113 5.74 -3.02 4.02
C LEU A 113 6.74 -2.84 2.86
N ILE A 114 7.95 -2.36 3.14
CA ILE A 114 9.03 -2.25 2.16
C ILE A 114 9.46 -3.64 1.69
N ALA A 115 9.73 -4.56 2.61
CA ALA A 115 10.10 -5.94 2.26
C ALA A 115 8.99 -6.66 1.47
N TRP A 116 7.73 -6.46 1.87
CA TRP A 116 6.58 -6.98 1.15
C TRP A 116 6.49 -6.40 -0.28
N TYR A 117 6.72 -5.11 -0.45
CA TYR A 117 6.73 -4.44 -1.73
C TYR A 117 7.85 -4.95 -2.66
N GLU A 118 9.07 -5.12 -2.14
CA GLU A 118 10.20 -5.69 -2.89
C GLU A 118 9.90 -7.12 -3.36
N MET A 119 9.26 -7.93 -2.52
CA MET A 119 8.80 -9.27 -2.89
C MET A 119 7.76 -9.21 -4.01
N VAL A 120 6.69 -8.42 -3.86
CA VAL A 120 5.62 -8.31 -4.86
C VAL A 120 6.15 -7.84 -6.21
N THR A 121 7.02 -6.83 -6.22
CA THR A 121 7.63 -6.32 -7.45
C THR A 121 8.56 -7.32 -8.10
N THR A 122 9.35 -8.05 -7.31
CA THR A 122 10.21 -9.15 -7.81
C THR A 122 9.39 -10.26 -8.45
N ASP A 123 8.31 -10.72 -7.78
CA ASP A 123 7.44 -11.77 -8.30
C ASP A 123 6.77 -11.35 -9.60
N TYR A 124 6.32 -10.10 -9.70
CA TYR A 124 5.73 -9.57 -10.92
C TYR A 124 6.71 -9.57 -12.09
N ASN A 125 7.96 -9.14 -11.87
CA ASN A 125 9.00 -9.15 -12.91
C ASN A 125 9.34 -10.56 -13.38
N ASN A 126 9.46 -11.50 -12.44
CA ASN A 126 9.69 -12.90 -12.77
C ASN A 126 8.54 -13.46 -13.61
N TRP A 127 7.31 -13.18 -13.23
CA TRP A 127 6.13 -13.58 -14.00
C TRP A 127 6.11 -12.97 -15.41
N GLN A 128 6.47 -11.69 -15.57
CA GLN A 128 6.56 -11.04 -16.88
C GLN A 128 7.64 -11.68 -17.76
N LYS A 129 8.81 -11.98 -17.19
CA LYS A 129 9.90 -12.67 -17.88
C LYS A 129 9.48 -14.06 -18.35
N GLU A 130 8.85 -14.84 -17.48
CA GLU A 130 8.38 -16.19 -17.81
C GLU A 130 7.24 -16.20 -18.82
N SER A 131 6.29 -15.26 -18.70
CA SER A 131 5.09 -15.22 -19.54
C SER A 131 5.33 -14.60 -20.92
N TYR A 132 6.25 -13.63 -21.02
CA TYR A 132 6.43 -12.81 -22.23
C TYR A 132 7.87 -12.83 -22.77
N GLY A 133 8.81 -13.52 -22.12
CA GLY A 133 10.22 -13.55 -22.53
C GLY A 133 10.93 -12.21 -22.39
N LEU A 134 10.42 -11.31 -21.55
CA LEU A 134 11.02 -9.99 -21.30
C LEU A 134 12.34 -10.13 -20.54
N SER A 135 13.23 -9.17 -20.74
CA SER A 135 14.50 -9.08 -20.02
C SER A 135 14.27 -8.83 -18.53
N ASP A 136 15.18 -9.33 -17.71
CA ASP A 136 15.16 -9.10 -16.26
C ASP A 136 15.47 -7.63 -15.95
N THR A 137 14.46 -6.89 -15.51
CA THR A 137 14.56 -5.48 -15.10
C THR A 137 14.61 -5.33 -13.58
N SER A 138 14.78 -6.43 -12.83
CA SER A 138 14.72 -6.41 -11.37
C SER A 138 15.76 -5.49 -10.73
N ASP A 139 16.94 -5.31 -11.33
CA ASP A 139 17.98 -4.40 -10.82
C ASP A 139 17.70 -2.91 -11.11
N GLU A 140 16.99 -2.61 -12.20
CA GLU A 140 16.51 -1.25 -12.49
C GLU A 140 15.34 -0.89 -11.59
N LEU A 141 14.51 -1.89 -11.30
CA LEU A 141 13.38 -1.75 -10.40
C LEU A 141 13.84 -1.68 -8.96
N ARG A 142 14.78 -2.51 -8.47
CA ARG A 142 15.39 -2.47 -7.11
C ARG A 142 15.97 -1.12 -6.72
N LYS A 143 16.26 -0.23 -7.68
CA LYS A 143 16.49 1.19 -7.39
C LYS A 143 15.18 1.92 -7.08
N THR A 144 14.18 1.20 -6.56
CA THR A 144 12.85 1.70 -6.24
C THR A 144 13.05 2.91 -5.35
N SER A 145 12.41 4.01 -5.75
CA SER A 145 12.37 5.22 -4.94
C SER A 145 12.03 4.85 -3.50
N ASP A 146 12.71 5.48 -2.53
CA ASP A 146 12.33 5.39 -1.13
C ASP A 146 10.80 5.56 -1.01
N PRO A 147 10.12 4.74 -0.18
CA PRO A 147 8.67 4.81 -0.10
C PRO A 147 8.23 6.24 0.27
N GLU A 148 7.17 6.71 -0.38
CA GLU A 148 6.55 7.96 0.00
C GLU A 148 5.83 7.77 1.34
N ILE A 149 6.31 8.39 2.41
CA ILE A 149 5.66 8.31 3.72
C ILE A 149 4.77 9.54 3.93
N VAL A 150 3.47 9.35 3.91
CA VAL A 150 2.46 10.38 4.17
C VAL A 150 2.04 10.34 5.64
N LEU A 151 2.34 11.41 6.36
CA LEU A 151 1.86 11.60 7.73
C LEU A 151 0.47 12.24 7.72
N LEU A 152 -0.54 11.46 8.11
CA LEU A 152 -1.93 11.88 8.25
C LEU A 152 -2.10 12.72 9.53
N ALA A 153 -1.78 14.01 9.44
CA ALA A 153 -2.01 14.95 10.54
C ALA A 153 -3.51 15.34 10.67
N GLY A 154 -3.98 15.49 11.90
CA GLY A 154 -5.31 15.98 12.24
C GLY A 154 -6.45 14.96 12.09
N THR A 155 -7.55 15.19 12.80
CA THR A 155 -8.86 14.59 12.50
C THR A 155 -9.37 15.09 11.15
N PRO A 156 -10.17 14.31 10.40
CA PRO A 156 -10.70 14.72 9.09
C PRO A 156 -11.51 16.04 9.10
N ASP A 157 -11.93 16.53 10.28
CA ASP A 157 -12.85 17.68 10.44
C ASP A 157 -12.20 18.97 10.98
N SER A 158 -10.93 19.22 10.70
CA SER A 158 -10.34 20.53 11.03
C SER A 158 -9.78 21.22 9.79
N GLN A 159 -10.67 21.82 8.99
CA GLN A 159 -10.38 23.05 8.27
C GLN A 159 -11.32 24.17 8.74
N PRO A 160 -10.81 25.42 8.83
CA PRO A 160 -11.52 26.56 9.43
C PRO A 160 -12.74 27.03 8.64
#